data_AF-A0A933D3X4-F1
#
_entry.id   AF-A0A933D3X4-F1
#
_cell.length_a   1.000
_cell.length_b   1.000
_cell.length_c   1.000
_cell.angle_alpha   90.00
_cell.angle_beta   90.00
_cell.angle_gamma   90.00
#
_symmetry.space_group_name_H-M   'P 1'
#
loop_
_entity.id
_entity.type
_entity.pdbx_description
1 polymer ?
#
loop_
_entity_poly.entity_id
_entity_poly.type
_entity_poly.pdbx_seq_one_letter_code
_entity_poly.pdbx_strand_id
1 'polypeptide(L)'
;MKPIYRILFVCIVMMGSFVRLNSQFNDVAITNHPADQSETAIAVHPTNPKILLAGWMDYRDDNHAKPFFAFSTDGGLNWSVGSQSVLRNEADIHGVDPSVAFDRYGYAYYGVVAEFGGPVRVAWTMDFTSDAQWTVRDGIL
;
A
#
# COMPACT_ATOMS: atom_id res chain seq x y z
N MET A 1 52.08 -2.71 -44.65
CA MET A 1 51.45 -3.44 -43.53
C MET A 1 51.11 -2.41 -42.44
N LYS A 2 49.93 -2.28 -41.84
CA LYS A 2 48.54 -2.70 -42.08
C LYS A 2 47.70 -1.70 -41.24
N PRO A 3 46.64 -1.05 -41.77
CA PRO A 3 45.86 -0.01 -41.09
C PRO A 3 44.83 -0.59 -40.11
N ILE A 4 45.25 -1.53 -39.24
CA ILE A 4 44.33 -2.39 -38.48
C ILE A 4 44.01 -1.83 -37.08
N TYR A 5 44.85 -0.97 -36.49
CA TYR A 5 44.63 -0.49 -35.13
C TYR A 5 43.57 0.61 -35.00
N ARG A 6 43.24 1.31 -36.10
CA ARG A 6 42.24 2.40 -36.08
C ARG A 6 40.79 1.90 -36.17
N ILE A 7 40.58 0.66 -36.61
CA ILE A 7 39.25 0.05 -36.70
C ILE A 7 38.87 -0.67 -35.40
N LEU A 8 39.85 -1.16 -34.63
CA LEU A 8 39.57 -1.89 -33.39
C LEU A 8 39.01 -1.01 -32.26
N PHE A 9 39.28 0.30 -32.26
CA PHE A 9 38.77 1.23 -31.25
C PHE A 9 37.31 1.67 -31.50
N VAL A 10 36.82 1.51 -32.73
CA VAL A 10 35.45 1.92 -33.10
C VAL A 10 34.42 0.84 -32.74
N CYS A 11 34.81 -0.44 -32.70
CA CYS A 11 33.88 -1.52 -32.36
C CYS A 11 33.57 -1.62 -30.85
N ILE A 12 34.46 -1.16 -29.97
CA ILE A 12 34.24 -1.24 -28.51
C ILE A 12 33.23 -0.18 -28.03
N VAL A 13 33.06 0.93 -28.76
CA VAL A 13 32.17 2.03 -28.36
C VAL A 13 30.70 1.76 -28.75
N MET A 14 30.43 0.81 -29.66
CA MET A 14 29.06 0.45 -30.07
C MET A 14 28.50 -0.82 -29.42
N MET A 15 29.26 -1.48 -28.55
CA MET A 15 28.71 -2.45 -27.60
C MET A 15 28.28 -1.74 -26.31
N GLY A 16 27.64 -0.57 -26.46
CA GLY A 16 26.84 0.00 -25.38
C GLY A 16 25.71 -0.99 -25.13
N SER A 17 25.91 -1.85 -24.13
CA SER A 17 24.90 -2.75 -23.61
C SER A 17 23.60 -1.97 -23.52
N PHE A 18 22.58 -2.37 -24.28
CA PHE A 18 21.22 -1.95 -24.00
C PHE A 18 20.88 -2.52 -22.63
N VAL A 19 21.24 -1.80 -21.57
CA VAL A 19 20.58 -1.98 -20.28
C VAL A 19 19.17 -1.48 -20.56
N ARG A 20 18.25 -2.41 -20.80
CA ARG A 20 16.84 -2.11 -20.55
C ARG A 20 16.78 -1.83 -19.06
N LEU A 21 16.91 -0.56 -18.70
CA LEU A 21 16.34 -0.09 -17.45
C LEU A 21 14.85 -0.32 -17.66
N ASN A 22 14.37 -1.48 -17.19
CA ASN A 22 12.95 -1.65 -16.93
C ASN A 22 12.66 -0.61 -15.85
N SER A 23 12.35 0.62 -16.28
CA SER A 23 11.96 1.71 -15.39
C SER A 23 10.52 1.52 -14.90
N GLN A 24 9.87 0.45 -15.33
CA GLN A 24 8.60 0.01 -14.78
C GLN A 24 8.92 -0.88 -13.59
N PHE A 25 8.55 -0.40 -12.40
CA PHE A 25 8.45 -1.26 -11.24
C PHE A 25 7.57 -2.46 -11.60
N ASN A 26 7.93 -3.66 -11.15
CA ASN A 26 7.03 -4.79 -11.28
C ASN A 26 5.78 -4.49 -10.46
N ASP A 27 4.61 -4.71 -11.03
CA ASP A 27 3.37 -4.62 -10.28
C ASP A 27 3.39 -5.69 -9.19
N VAL A 28 3.20 -5.25 -7.94
CA VAL A 28 3.14 -6.14 -6.77
C VAL A 28 1.70 -6.20 -6.31
N ALA A 29 1.10 -7.40 -6.40
CA ALA A 29 -0.19 -7.64 -5.80
C ALA A 29 -0.04 -7.69 -4.27
N ILE A 30 -0.74 -6.79 -3.56
CA ILE A 30 -0.81 -6.81 -2.08
C ILE A 30 -1.52 -8.09 -1.61
N THR A 31 -2.52 -8.53 -2.35
CA THR A 31 -3.26 -9.76 -2.12
C THR A 31 -3.56 -10.46 -3.43
N ASN A 32 -3.60 -11.80 -3.40
CA ASN A 32 -3.96 -12.64 -4.55
C ASN A 32 -5.33 -13.31 -4.35
N HIS A 33 -6.19 -12.74 -3.49
CA HIS A 33 -7.50 -13.31 -3.23
C HIS A 33 -8.40 -13.12 -4.46
N PRO A 34 -9.16 -14.15 -4.89
CA PRO A 34 -9.97 -14.09 -6.12
C PRO A 34 -11.27 -13.27 -5.98
N ALA A 35 -11.66 -12.89 -4.76
CA ALA A 35 -12.80 -12.00 -4.54
C ALA A 35 -12.48 -10.59 -5.03
N ASP A 36 -13.53 -9.81 -5.31
CA ASP A 36 -13.37 -8.43 -5.74
C ASP A 36 -12.70 -7.58 -4.65
N GLN A 37 -11.88 -6.62 -5.09
CA GLN A 37 -11.35 -5.55 -4.27
C GLN A 37 -11.66 -4.21 -4.93
N SER A 38 -12.04 -3.21 -4.14
CA SER A 38 -12.46 -1.90 -4.64
C SER A 38 -12.03 -0.76 -3.72
N GLU A 39 -12.23 0.47 -4.19
CA GLU A 39 -12.07 1.69 -3.39
C GLU A 39 -10.71 1.79 -2.70
N THR A 40 -9.67 1.60 -3.49
CA THR A 40 -8.30 1.56 -2.98
C THR A 40 -7.78 2.96 -2.67
N ALA A 41 -7.07 3.08 -1.55
CA ALA A 41 -6.32 4.27 -1.17
C ALA A 41 -4.89 3.90 -0.78
N ILE A 42 -3.94 4.82 -0.99
CA ILE A 42 -2.53 4.64 -0.60
C ILE A 42 -1.95 5.95 -0.09
N ALA A 43 -1.10 5.87 0.93
CA ALA A 43 -0.38 6.98 1.52
C ALA A 43 1.10 6.62 1.72
N VAL A 44 1.96 7.65 1.65
CA VAL A 44 3.42 7.55 1.83
C VAL A 44 3.81 8.30 3.09
N HIS A 45 4.62 7.68 3.94
CA HIS A 45 5.11 8.33 5.15
C HIS A 45 5.99 9.56 4.81
N PRO A 46 5.77 10.72 5.45
CA PRO A 46 6.30 12.01 4.97
C PRO A 46 7.83 12.14 5.05
N THR A 47 8.48 11.38 5.92
CA THR A 47 9.94 11.43 6.13
C THR A 47 10.66 10.13 5.80
N ASN A 48 9.92 9.07 5.46
CA ASN A 48 10.50 7.77 5.11
C ASN A 48 9.66 7.13 3.98
N PRO A 49 10.00 7.39 2.71
CA PRO A 49 9.19 6.94 1.58
C PRO A 49 9.16 5.41 1.38
N LYS A 50 9.91 4.65 2.19
CA LYS A 50 9.80 3.19 2.23
C LYS A 50 8.59 2.71 3.02
N ILE A 51 8.03 3.57 3.87
CA ILE A 51 6.85 3.24 4.67
C ILE A 51 5.61 3.69 3.90
N LEU A 52 4.77 2.73 3.52
CA LEU A 52 3.53 2.92 2.79
C LEU A 52 2.38 2.32 3.59
N LEU A 53 1.20 2.94 3.47
CA LEU A 53 -0.06 2.41 3.97
C LEU A 53 -1.02 2.33 2.80
N ALA A 54 -1.61 1.16 2.56
CA ALA A 54 -2.70 0.96 1.63
C ALA A 54 -3.98 0.58 2.38
N GLY A 55 -5.14 0.98 1.86
CA GLY A 55 -6.46 0.59 2.33
C GLY A 55 -7.37 0.24 1.16
N TRP A 56 -8.29 -0.71 1.34
CA TRP A 56 -9.24 -1.12 0.29
C TRP A 56 -10.46 -1.84 0.90
N MET A 57 -11.53 -1.92 0.11
CA MET A 57 -12.67 -2.80 0.38
C MET A 57 -12.40 -4.18 -0.19
N ASP A 58 -12.73 -5.21 0.57
CA ASP A 58 -12.49 -6.60 0.19
C ASP A 58 -13.71 -7.48 0.48
N TYR A 59 -14.08 -8.32 -0.50
CA TYR A 59 -15.24 -9.22 -0.44
C TYR A 59 -14.86 -10.68 -0.15
N ARG A 60 -13.68 -10.94 0.43
CA ARG A 60 -13.17 -12.31 0.61
C ARG A 60 -13.91 -13.17 1.62
N ASP A 61 -14.51 -12.58 2.65
CA ASP A 61 -15.03 -13.34 3.80
C ASP A 61 -16.52 -13.64 3.71
N ASP A 62 -17.31 -12.73 3.11
CA ASP A 62 -18.74 -12.88 2.89
C ASP A 62 -19.22 -11.94 1.76
N ASN A 63 -20.54 -11.85 1.55
CA ASN A 63 -21.13 -11.00 0.50
C ASN A 63 -21.15 -9.49 0.86
N HIS A 64 -20.55 -9.08 1.97
CA HIS A 64 -20.40 -7.67 2.35
C HIS A 64 -18.94 -7.26 2.19
N ALA A 65 -18.75 -6.00 1.80
CA ALA A 65 -17.41 -5.43 1.77
C ALA A 65 -16.87 -5.29 3.19
N LYS A 66 -15.58 -5.55 3.34
CA LYS A 66 -14.89 -5.30 4.60
C LYS A 66 -13.66 -4.46 4.38
N PRO A 67 -13.34 -3.58 5.33
CA PRO A 67 -12.24 -2.65 5.21
C PRO A 67 -10.92 -3.38 5.55
N PHE A 68 -9.97 -3.39 4.63
CA PHE A 68 -8.62 -3.93 4.86
C PHE A 68 -7.55 -2.87 4.74
N PHE A 69 -6.41 -3.12 5.40
CA PHE A 69 -5.22 -2.31 5.27
C PHE A 69 -3.97 -3.18 5.09
N ALA A 70 -2.92 -2.59 4.56
CA ALA A 70 -1.59 -3.18 4.56
C ALA A 70 -0.52 -2.11 4.71
N PHE A 71 0.55 -2.46 5.42
CA PHE A 71 1.76 -1.66 5.46
C PHE A 71 2.85 -2.27 4.60
N SER A 72 3.64 -1.41 3.97
CA SER A 72 4.96 -1.78 3.45
C SER A 72 6.02 -0.96 4.18
N THR A 73 7.17 -1.56 4.47
CA THR A 73 8.33 -0.89 5.09
C THR A 73 9.57 -0.92 4.20
N ASP A 74 9.42 -1.39 2.95
CA ASP A 74 10.48 -1.54 1.95
C ASP A 74 10.16 -0.86 0.61
N GLY A 75 9.22 0.09 0.61
CA GLY A 75 8.86 0.87 -0.57
C GLY A 75 7.90 0.15 -1.52
N GLY A 76 7.08 -0.76 -1.01
CA GLY A 76 6.04 -1.46 -1.76
C GLY A 76 6.47 -2.78 -2.39
N LEU A 77 7.66 -3.28 -2.03
CA LEU A 77 8.15 -4.57 -2.53
C LEU A 77 7.47 -5.73 -1.79
N ASN A 78 7.25 -5.59 -0.49
CA ASN A 78 6.48 -6.53 0.33
C ASN A 78 5.43 -5.78 1.17
N TRP A 79 4.33 -6.48 1.46
CA TRP A 79 3.18 -5.94 2.16
C TRP A 79 2.72 -6.85 3.30
N SER A 80 2.53 -6.26 4.47
CA SER A 80 1.98 -6.89 5.66
C SER A 80 0.48 -6.58 5.72
N VAL A 81 -0.35 -7.50 5.22
CA VAL A 81 -1.81 -7.35 5.21
C VAL A 81 -2.34 -7.50 6.63
N GLY A 82 -2.98 -6.45 7.14
CA GLY A 82 -3.64 -6.45 8.43
C GLY A 82 -5.10 -6.93 8.37
N SER A 83 -5.65 -7.21 9.54
CA SER A 83 -7.04 -7.68 9.67
C SER A 83 -8.06 -6.53 9.70
N GLN A 84 -9.32 -6.85 9.40
CA GLN A 84 -10.48 -5.92 9.38
C GLN A 84 -10.78 -5.24 10.73
N SER A 85 -10.19 -5.73 11.82
CA SER A 85 -10.57 -5.43 13.21
C SER A 85 -10.06 -4.07 13.73
N VAL A 86 -9.70 -3.13 12.84
CA VAL A 86 -9.31 -1.78 13.26
C VAL A 86 -10.45 -1.10 14.03
N LEU A 87 -11.69 -1.54 13.78
CA LEU A 87 -12.91 -1.06 14.41
C LEU A 87 -13.50 -2.16 15.31
N ARG A 88 -13.25 -2.03 16.61
CA ARG A 88 -13.50 -3.06 17.63
C ARG A 88 -14.98 -3.42 17.90
N ASN A 89 -15.94 -2.94 17.10
CA ASN A 89 -17.36 -3.27 17.26
C ASN A 89 -17.87 -4.10 16.09
N GLU A 90 -18.72 -5.10 16.36
CA GLU A 90 -19.33 -5.96 15.34
C GLU A 90 -20.17 -5.18 14.31
N ALA A 91 -20.69 -3.99 14.66
CA ALA A 91 -21.37 -3.11 13.72
C ALA A 91 -20.44 -2.44 12.70
N ASP A 92 -19.13 -2.44 12.96
CA ASP A 92 -18.12 -1.72 12.20
C ASP A 92 -17.26 -2.66 11.33
N ILE A 93 -17.45 -3.98 11.43
CA ILE A 93 -16.71 -4.97 10.61
C ILE A 93 -17.06 -4.87 9.12
N HIS A 94 -18.22 -4.28 8.83
CA HIS A 94 -18.72 -3.96 7.50
C HIS A 94 -18.47 -2.47 7.21
N GLY A 95 -17.21 -2.04 7.25
CA GLY A 95 -16.83 -0.69 6.86
C GLY A 95 -16.56 -0.59 5.35
N VAL A 96 -16.93 0.55 4.77
CA VAL A 96 -16.71 0.90 3.35
C VAL A 96 -15.91 2.19 3.22
N ASP A 97 -15.56 2.57 1.99
CA ASP A 97 -14.93 3.84 1.65
C ASP A 97 -13.64 4.13 2.44
N PRO A 98 -12.61 3.26 2.35
CA PRO A 98 -11.41 3.43 3.14
C PRO A 98 -10.59 4.65 2.68
N SER A 99 -10.10 5.38 3.67
CA SER A 99 -9.20 6.52 3.49
C SER A 99 -7.97 6.35 4.36
N VAL A 100 -6.79 6.58 3.79
CA VAL A 100 -5.51 6.45 4.48
C VAL A 100 -4.68 7.71 4.34
N ALA A 101 -3.97 8.08 5.40
CA ALA A 101 -3.07 9.23 5.40
C ALA A 101 -1.94 9.04 6.40
N PHE A 102 -0.87 9.82 6.25
CA PHE A 102 0.10 10.05 7.31
C PHE A 102 0.06 11.51 7.71
N ASP A 103 0.14 11.80 9.02
CA ASP A 103 0.44 13.16 9.45
C ASP A 103 1.94 13.47 9.36
N ARG A 104 2.30 14.74 9.62
CA ARG A 104 3.68 15.23 9.54
C ARG A 104 4.66 14.57 10.52
N TYR A 105 4.17 13.88 11.55
CA TYR A 105 4.98 13.20 12.55
C TYR A 105 5.11 11.71 12.26
N GLY A 106 4.41 11.19 11.24
CA GLY A 106 4.48 9.79 10.84
C GLY A 106 3.39 8.91 11.43
N TYR A 107 2.39 9.48 12.11
CA TYR A 107 1.22 8.68 12.50
C TYR A 107 0.44 8.30 11.25
N ALA A 108 0.22 7.00 11.08
CA ALA A 108 -0.68 6.44 10.09
C ALA A 108 -2.12 6.65 10.57
N TYR A 109 -2.99 7.13 9.70
CA TYR A 109 -4.43 7.24 9.92
C TYR A 109 -5.15 6.34 8.93
N TYR A 110 -6.17 5.66 9.44
CA TYR A 110 -7.08 4.83 8.68
C TYR A 110 -8.51 5.19 9.06
N GLY A 111 -9.31 5.59 8.08
CA GLY A 111 -10.71 5.96 8.27
C GLY A 111 -11.61 5.19 7.34
N VAL A 112 -12.81 4.85 7.82
CA VAL A 112 -13.83 4.12 7.05
C VAL A 112 -15.23 4.56 7.49
N VAL A 113 -16.22 4.33 6.63
CA VAL A 113 -17.64 4.56 6.90
C VAL A 113 -18.24 3.24 7.37
N ALA A 114 -18.86 3.19 8.55
CA ALA A 114 -19.58 1.98 8.96
C ALA A 114 -20.84 1.79 8.10
N GLU A 115 -21.12 0.56 7.65
CA GLU A 115 -22.36 0.23 6.95
C GLU A 115 -23.60 0.45 7.84
N PHE A 116 -24.78 0.44 7.22
CA PHE A 116 -26.08 0.51 7.88
C PHE A 116 -26.35 1.80 8.68
N GLY A 117 -25.79 2.93 8.22
CA GLY A 117 -25.98 4.23 8.87
C GLY A 117 -25.14 4.40 10.15
N GLY A 118 -24.10 3.57 10.29
CA GLY A 118 -23.10 3.75 11.32
C GLY A 118 -22.23 5.00 11.08
N PRO A 119 -21.49 5.43 12.10
CA PRO A 119 -20.65 6.63 12.01
C PRO A 119 -19.37 6.39 11.19
N VAL A 120 -18.72 7.47 10.81
CA VAL A 120 -17.33 7.42 10.34
C VAL A 120 -16.43 7.10 11.52
N ARG A 121 -15.49 6.18 11.30
CA ARG A 121 -14.46 5.85 12.27
C ARG A 121 -13.11 6.29 11.74
N VAL A 122 -12.27 6.80 12.62
CA VAL A 122 -10.87 7.11 12.33
C VAL A 122 -10.02 6.50 13.42
N ALA A 123 -9.01 5.75 13.02
CA ALA A 123 -8.01 5.21 13.92
C ALA A 123 -6.62 5.65 13.47
N TRP A 124 -5.68 5.61 14.41
CA TRP A 124 -4.28 5.91 14.11
C TRP A 124 -3.33 4.90 14.74
N THR A 125 -2.14 4.76 14.17
CA THR A 125 -1.05 3.94 14.70
C THR A 125 0.33 4.47 14.31
N MET A 126 1.36 4.02 15.02
CA MET A 126 2.77 4.13 14.61
C MET A 126 3.40 2.74 14.42
N ASP A 127 2.58 1.69 14.47
CA ASP A 127 2.99 0.31 14.26
C ASP A 127 2.66 -0.08 12.82
N PHE A 128 3.68 -0.46 12.04
CA PHE A 128 3.59 -0.66 10.60
C PHE A 128 3.64 -2.15 10.22
N THR A 129 2.90 -2.96 10.97
CA THR A 129 2.83 -4.42 10.82
C THR A 129 1.39 -4.86 10.51
N SER A 130 1.20 -6.15 10.22
CA SER A 130 -0.14 -6.73 10.01
C SER A 130 -0.98 -6.78 11.29
N ASP A 131 -0.34 -6.85 12.46
CA ASP A 131 -0.94 -6.87 13.78
C ASP A 131 -0.97 -5.49 14.46
N ALA A 132 -0.77 -4.43 13.66
CA ALA A 132 -0.73 -3.05 14.11
C ALA A 132 -1.85 -2.75 15.10
N GLN A 133 -1.47 -2.27 16.28
CA GLN A 133 -2.44 -1.84 17.27
C GLN A 133 -2.93 -0.44 16.91
N TRP A 134 -4.21 -0.36 16.55
CA TRP A 134 -4.86 0.89 16.20
C TRP A 134 -5.54 1.51 17.40
N THR A 135 -5.30 2.80 17.58
CA THR A 135 -6.04 3.62 18.55
C THR A 135 -7.19 4.29 17.83
N VAL A 136 -8.41 3.84 18.12
CA VAL A 136 -9.62 4.47 17.60
C VAL A 136 -9.79 5.84 18.25
N ARG A 137 -10.01 6.85 17.42
CA ARG A 137 -10.43 8.17 17.87
C ARG A 137 -11.95 8.21 17.79
N ASP A 138 -12.60 7.88 18.91
CA ASP A 138 -14.04 8.10 19.03
C ASP A 138 -14.32 9.60 18.93
N GLY A 139 -15.13 10.03 17.95
CA GLY A 139 -15.32 11.45 17.70
C GLY A 139 -16.61 11.78 16.96
N ILE A 140 -17.53 12.41 17.70
CA ILE A 140 -18.28 13.64 17.34
C ILE A 140 -18.32 13.94 15.83
N LEU A 141 -19.39 13.49 15.18
CA LEU A 141 -20.20 14.22 14.21
C LEU A 141 -21.66 13.81 14.43
#